data_AF-A0A2T2Q0N6-F1
#
_entry.id   AF-A0A2T2Q0N6-F1
#
_cell.length_a   1.000
_cell.length_b   1.000
_cell.length_c   1.000
_cell.angle_alpha   90.00
_cell.angle_beta   90.00
_cell.angle_gamma   90.00
#
_symmetry.space_group_name_H-M   'P 1'
#
loop_
_entity.id
_entity.type
_entity.pdbx_description
1 polymer ?
#
loop_
_entity_poly.entity_id
_entity_poly.type
_entity_poly.pdbx_seq_one_letter_code
_entity_poly.pdbx_strand_id
1 'polypeptide(L)'
;MPEHTDADGYSKVGPGPMVAIRLKWAVHRGDDGQYYVHETIGEQSVPVVSGPMTSEAAVHFVDVQEDEANRRFEELRSEIAGRSSLADYERKGEA
;
A
#
# COMPACT_ATOMS: atom_id res chain seq x y z
N MET A 1 -27.44 3.85 17.87
CA MET A 1 -26.53 3.03 17.04
C MET A 1 -25.38 3.94 16.66
N PRO A 2 -24.10 3.57 16.83
CA PRO A 2 -23.03 4.44 16.36
C PRO A 2 -23.17 4.54 14.83
N GLU A 3 -23.19 5.76 14.33
CA GLU A 3 -23.23 6.03 12.90
C GLU A 3 -21.99 5.36 12.29
N HIS A 4 -22.20 4.47 11.32
CA HIS A 4 -21.10 3.89 10.57
C HIS A 4 -20.36 5.05 9.93
N THR A 5 -19.16 5.35 10.42
CA THR A 5 -18.32 6.44 9.93
C THR A 5 -18.17 6.28 8.43
N ASP A 6 -18.70 7.24 7.65
CA ASP A 6 -18.60 7.28 6.20
C ASP A 6 -17.14 7.08 5.79
N ALA A 7 -16.86 6.10 4.93
CA ALA A 7 -15.49 5.75 4.53
C ALA A 7 -14.89 6.75 3.52
N ASP A 8 -15.67 7.73 3.05
CA ASP A 8 -15.15 8.74 2.13
C ASP A 8 -13.97 9.51 2.75
N GLY A 9 -12.87 9.57 2.01
CA GLY A 9 -11.62 10.16 2.50
C GLY A 9 -10.73 9.24 3.34
N TYR A 10 -11.15 8.00 3.64
CA TYR A 10 -10.26 7.00 4.21
C TYR A 10 -9.09 6.73 3.26
N SER A 11 -7.86 6.75 3.75
CA SER A 11 -6.69 6.52 2.92
C SER A 11 -5.52 5.94 3.70
N LYS A 12 -4.68 5.18 2.97
CA LYS A 12 -3.41 4.64 3.47
C LYS A 12 -2.31 4.82 2.44
N VAL A 13 -1.07 4.81 2.92
CA VAL A 13 0.13 4.82 2.07
C VAL A 13 0.92 3.55 2.31
N GLY A 14 1.38 2.92 1.25
CA GLY A 14 2.19 1.71 1.34
C GLY A 14 3.59 1.99 1.89
N PRO A 15 4.37 0.94 2.17
CA PRO A 15 5.75 1.08 2.62
C PRO A 15 6.66 1.58 1.48
N GLY A 16 7.83 2.08 1.85
CA GLY A 16 8.89 2.43 0.90
C GLY A 16 9.51 3.81 1.15
N PRO A 17 10.81 3.98 0.93
CA PRO A 17 11.53 5.19 1.35
C PRO A 17 11.24 6.44 0.50
N MET A 18 10.74 6.26 -0.73
CA MET A 18 10.57 7.33 -1.70
C MET A 18 9.09 7.62 -1.97
N VAL A 19 8.65 8.84 -1.67
CA VAL A 19 7.26 9.30 -1.89
C VAL A 19 6.84 9.16 -3.36
N ALA A 20 7.75 9.43 -4.30
CA ALA A 20 7.46 9.44 -5.74
C ALA A 20 7.01 8.08 -6.32
N ILE A 21 7.31 6.96 -5.64
CA ILE A 21 7.00 5.61 -6.11
C ILE A 21 6.19 4.81 -5.08
N ARG A 22 5.75 5.46 -4.00
CA ARG A 22 5.02 4.78 -2.92
C ARG A 22 3.57 4.57 -3.35
N LEU A 23 3.02 3.41 -3.02
CA LEU A 23 1.60 3.14 -3.19
C LEU A 23 0.76 4.04 -2.28
N LYS A 24 -0.40 4.47 -2.75
CA LYS A 24 -1.42 5.14 -1.97
C LYS A 24 -2.80 4.62 -2.36
N TRP A 25 -3.61 4.32 -1.37
CA TRP A 25 -5.01 3.96 -1.52
C TRP A 25 -5.89 5.06 -0.93
N ALA A 26 -6.90 5.49 -1.67
CA ALA A 26 -7.90 6.44 -1.21
C ALA A 26 -9.31 5.93 -1.52
N VAL A 27 -10.19 5.99 -0.55
CA VAL A 27 -11.60 5.65 -0.68
C VAL A 27 -12.37 6.90 -1.10
N HIS A 28 -13.19 6.74 -2.13
CA HIS A 28 -14.07 7.76 -2.66
C HIS A 28 -15.50 7.22 -2.72
N ARG A 29 -16.45 8.03 -2.28
CA ARG A 29 -17.88 7.76 -2.49
C ARG A 29 -18.30 8.24 -3.87
N GLY A 30 -18.91 7.34 -4.65
CA GLY A 30 -19.50 7.66 -5.95
C GLY A 30 -20.88 8.31 -5.81
N ASP A 31 -21.35 8.92 -6.90
CA ASP A 31 -22.69 9.52 -6.98
C ASP A 31 -23.82 8.48 -6.82
N ASP A 32 -23.51 7.20 -7.03
CA ASP A 32 -24.40 6.06 -6.82
C ASP A 32 -24.49 5.62 -5.34
N GLY A 33 -23.78 6.32 -4.45
CA GLY A 33 -23.70 6.02 -3.03
C GLY A 33 -22.86 4.78 -2.70
N GLN A 34 -22.18 4.19 -3.68
CA GLN A 34 -21.21 3.13 -3.48
C GLN A 34 -19.81 3.70 -3.24
N TYR A 35 -18.91 2.87 -2.77
CA TYR A 35 -17.53 3.25 -2.50
C TYR A 35 -16.58 2.62 -3.52
N TYR A 36 -15.54 3.36 -3.84
CA TYR A 36 -14.48 2.99 -4.77
C TYR A 36 -13.13 3.25 -4.13
N VAL A 37 -12.19 2.33 -4.32
CA VAL A 37 -10.81 2.50 -3.86
C VAL A 37 -9.94 2.85 -5.05
N HIS A 38 -9.27 4.00 -4.98
CA HIS A 38 -8.27 4.43 -5.95
C HIS A 38 -6.89 4.05 -5.44
N GLU A 39 -6.23 3.14 -6.14
CA GLU A 39 -4.83 2.78 -5.93
C GLU A 39 -3.94 3.61 -6.88
N THR A 40 -2.93 4.28 -6.34
CA THR A 40 -2.01 5.18 -7.07
C THR A 40 -0.58 4.89 -6.67
N ILE A 41 0.37 5.19 -7.57
CA ILE A 41 1.81 5.13 -7.30
C ILE A 41 2.36 6.54 -7.43
N GLY A 42 2.84 7.11 -6.31
CA GLY A 42 3.25 8.50 -6.25
C GLY A 42 2.08 9.49 -6.37
N GLU A 43 2.38 10.78 -6.57
CA GLU A 43 1.38 11.86 -6.52
C GLU A 43 0.63 12.11 -7.84
N GLN A 44 1.14 11.64 -9.00
CA GLN A 44 0.62 12.03 -10.32
C GLN A 44 0.23 10.86 -11.24
N SER A 45 0.03 9.66 -10.70
CA SER A 45 -0.37 8.50 -11.50
C SER A 45 -1.88 8.46 -11.79
N VAL A 46 -2.26 7.88 -12.94
CA VAL A 46 -3.64 7.46 -13.19
C VAL A 46 -4.03 6.35 -12.20
N PRO A 47 -5.13 6.48 -11.44
CA PRO A 47 -5.50 5.50 -10.44
C PRO A 47 -6.01 4.21 -11.07
N VAL A 48 -5.68 3.07 -10.45
CA VAL A 48 -6.39 1.81 -10.62
C VAL A 48 -7.57 1.81 -9.67
N VAL A 49 -8.78 1.69 -10.20
CA VAL A 49 -10.02 1.81 -9.41
C VAL A 49 -10.60 0.43 -9.12
N SER A 50 -10.93 0.16 -7.87
CA SER A 50 -11.64 -1.03 -7.41
C SER A 50 -13.00 -0.66 -6.82
N GLY A 51 -14.05 -1.41 -7.16
CA GLY A 51 -15.43 -1.15 -6.72
C GLY A 51 -16.45 -1.49 -7.81
N PRO A 52 -17.75 -1.22 -7.60
CA PRO A 52 -18.34 -0.63 -6.39
C PRO A 52 -18.32 -1.59 -5.18
N MET A 53 -18.30 -1.03 -3.97
CA MET A 53 -18.40 -1.80 -2.72
C MET A 53 -19.06 -0.99 -1.59
N THR A 54 -19.39 -1.66 -0.49
CA THR A 54 -19.91 -1.00 0.72
C THR A 54 -18.80 -0.22 1.43
N SER A 55 -19.19 0.72 2.30
CA SER A 55 -18.26 1.50 3.13
C SER A 55 -17.28 0.63 3.90
N GLU A 56 -17.78 -0.42 4.56
CA GLU A 56 -16.97 -1.36 5.34
C GLU A 56 -16.04 -2.19 4.45
N ALA A 57 -16.53 -2.64 3.30
CA ALA A 57 -15.73 -3.40 2.35
C ALA A 57 -14.59 -2.57 1.76
N ALA A 58 -14.80 -1.26 1.54
CA ALA A 58 -13.76 -0.35 1.07
C ALA A 58 -12.63 -0.16 2.09
N VAL A 59 -12.97 0.04 3.37
CA VAL A 59 -11.98 0.14 4.45
C VAL A 59 -11.20 -1.16 4.56
N HIS A 60 -11.91 -2.29 4.63
CA HIS A 60 -11.27 -3.60 4.73
C HIS A 60 -10.37 -3.90 3.53
N PHE A 61 -10.78 -3.53 2.31
CA PHE A 61 -9.95 -3.69 1.10
C PHE A 61 -8.63 -2.93 1.24
N VAL A 62 -8.69 -1.66 1.66
CA VAL A 62 -7.50 -0.84 1.85
C VAL A 62 -6.58 -1.42 2.92
N ASP A 63 -7.14 -1.94 4.01
CA ASP A 63 -6.37 -2.57 5.09
C ASP A 63 -5.64 -3.82 4.61
N VAL A 64 -6.32 -4.71 3.87
CA VAL A 64 -5.71 -5.92 3.31
C VAL A 64 -4.58 -5.58 2.33
N GLN A 65 -4.78 -4.58 1.46
CA GLN A 65 -3.74 -4.16 0.50
C GLN A 65 -2.51 -3.58 1.20
N GLU A 66 -2.71 -2.79 2.25
CA GLU A 66 -1.60 -2.22 3.03
C GLU A 66 -0.80 -3.30 3.76
N ASP A 67 -1.48 -4.23 4.44
CA ASP A 67 -0.83 -5.36 5.12
C ASP A 67 -0.02 -6.23 4.14
N GLU A 68 -0.59 -6.52 2.97
CA GLU A 68 0.13 -7.25 1.93
C GLU A 68 1.36 -6.49 1.43
N ALA A 69 1.22 -5.19 1.18
CA ALA A 69 2.32 -4.36 0.72
C ALA A 69 3.45 -4.29 1.77
N ASN A 70 3.10 -4.15 3.06
CA ASN A 70 4.05 -4.20 4.18
C ASN A 70 4.80 -5.53 4.23
N ARG A 71 4.09 -6.66 4.10
CA ARG A 71 4.71 -7.99 4.08
C ARG A 71 5.70 -8.12 2.92
N ARG A 72 5.28 -7.79 1.70
CA ARG A 72 6.13 -7.86 0.50
C ARG A 72 7.35 -6.94 0.61
N PHE A 73 7.19 -5.76 1.20
CA PHE A 73 8.31 -4.84 1.41
C PHE A 73 9.31 -5.38 2.43
N GLU A 74 8.85 -5.98 3.52
CA GLU A 74 9.74 -6.54 4.54
C GLU A 74 10.50 -7.79 4.03
N GLU A 75 9.85 -8.62 3.22
CA GLU A 75 10.50 -9.72 2.49
C GLU A 75 11.62 -9.17 1.59
N LEU A 76 11.32 -8.16 0.76
CA LEU A 76 12.31 -7.52 -0.10
C LEU A 76 13.46 -6.88 0.69
N ARG A 77 13.14 -6.19 1.81
CA ARG A 77 14.14 -5.59 2.70
C ARG A 77 15.10 -6.65 3.24
N SER A 78 14.55 -7.79 3.67
CA SER A 78 15.32 -8.92 4.19
C SER A 78 16.21 -9.54 3.12
N GLU A 79 15.73 -9.68 1.89
CA GLU A 79 16.54 -10.15 0.76
C GLU A 79 17.71 -9.22 0.45
N ILE A 80 17.47 -7.90 0.39
CA ILE A 80 18.51 -6.90 0.11
C ILE A 80 19.55 -6.89 1.23
N ALA A 81 19.12 -6.90 2.49
CA ALA A 81 20.03 -6.97 3.63
C ALA A 81 20.87 -8.26 3.61
N GLY A 82 20.25 -9.40 3.28
CA GLY A 82 20.95 -10.69 3.11
C GLY A 82 21.98 -10.67 1.99
N ARG A 83 21.64 -10.10 0.82
CA ARG A 83 22.58 -9.95 -0.31
C ARG A 83 23.73 -8.99 -0.01
N SER A 84 23.45 -7.89 0.69
CA SER A 84 24.50 -6.97 1.14
C SER A 84 25.47 -7.67 2.09
N SER A 85 24.94 -8.48 3.01
CA SER A 85 25.77 -9.22 3.97
C SER A 85 26.67 -10.28 3.31
N LEU A 86 26.19 -10.94 2.24
CA LEU A 86 27.00 -11.88 1.45
C LEU A 86 28.10 -11.16 0.66
N ALA A 87 27.78 -10.03 0.02
CA ALA A 87 28.76 -9.23 -0.70
C ALA A 87 29.87 -8.66 0.21
N ASP A 88 29.52 -8.28 1.45
CA ASP A 88 30.50 -7.84 2.46
C ASP A 88 31.37 -9.00 3.00
N TYR A 89 30.81 -10.21 3.09
CA TYR A 89 31.55 -11.40 3.54
C TYR A 89 32.56 -11.88 2.48
N GLU A 90 32.16 -11.89 1.20
CA GLU A 90 33.05 -12.27 0.08
C GLU A 90 34.26 -11.32 -0.04
N ARG A 91 34.06 -10.00 0.14
CA ARG A 91 35.17 -9.02 0.13
C ARG A 91 36.17 -9.22 1.26
N LYS A 92 35.72 -9.70 2.42
CA LYS A 92 36.58 -9.91 3.60
C LYS A 92 37.33 -11.25 3.56
N GLY A 93 36.89 -12.19 2.72
CA GLY A 93 37.51 -13.52 2.56
C GLY A 93 38.69 -13.58 1.59
N GLU A 94 39.02 -12.49 0.90
CA GLU A 94 40.10 -12.41 -0.11
C GLU A 94 41.41 -11.76 0.39
N ALA A 95 41.62 -11.64 1.72
CA ALA A 95 42.84 -11.07 2.31
C ALA A 95 43.74 -12.11 3.00
#